data_AF-A0A1W1ZB76-F1
#
_entry.id   AF-A0A1W1ZB76-F1
#
_cell.length_a   1.000
_cell.length_b   1.000
_cell.length_c   1.000
_cell.angle_alpha   90.00
_cell.angle_beta   90.00
_cell.angle_gamma   90.00
#
_symmetry.space_group_name_H-M   'P 1'
#
loop_
_entity.id
_entity.type
_entity.pdbx_description
1 polymer ?
#
loop_
_entity_poly.entity_id
_entity_poly.type
_entity_poly.pdbx_seq_one_letter_code
_entity_poly.pdbx_strand_id
1 'polypeptide(L)'
;MQLHAKATISEVGDAQAVAMRMQVLAEEMSRLAEIMAISETDSLPSQSYVEIARRIYEFRRVREKYIPHIFGEPAWDILLELFIRRCENRRVSVKFVQIASNVPATTSLRWIKALEDEGLIEKDRAAFDSRVRLVKLSDRGFSLMKSILSANARAEVHRASQGGSQSNTEAEPDAGF
;
A
#
# COMPACT_ATOMS: atom_id res chain seq x y z
N MET A 1 70.77 -15.59 20.79
CA MET A 1 70.49 -14.21 20.35
C MET A 1 69.17 -14.25 19.58
N GLN A 2 68.09 -13.78 20.18
CA GLN A 2 66.71 -13.80 19.67
C GLN A 2 66.48 -12.69 18.62
N LEU A 3 65.56 -12.90 17.66
CA LEU A 3 64.70 -11.90 16.97
C LEU A 3 63.76 -12.66 16.00
N HIS A 4 62.64 -13.19 16.50
CA HIS A 4 61.27 -12.62 16.43
C HIS A 4 60.59 -12.61 15.05
N ALA A 5 59.84 -13.69 14.81
CA ALA A 5 58.67 -13.74 13.95
C ALA A 5 57.62 -12.71 14.43
N LYS A 6 57.26 -11.73 13.60
CA LYS A 6 56.21 -10.74 13.92
C LYS A 6 55.37 -10.26 12.73
N ALA A 7 55.60 -10.75 11.52
CA ALA A 7 54.96 -10.21 10.32
C ALA A 7 53.65 -10.92 9.88
N THR A 8 53.35 -12.13 10.37
CA THR A 8 52.27 -12.95 9.77
C THR A 8 50.87 -12.67 10.33
N ILE A 9 50.75 -12.02 11.51
CA ILE A 9 49.46 -11.86 12.21
C ILE A 9 48.68 -10.62 11.71
N SER A 10 49.36 -9.59 11.18
CA SER A 10 48.72 -8.34 10.72
C SER A 10 48.04 -8.50 9.36
N GLU A 11 48.67 -9.16 8.39
CA GLU A 11 48.11 -9.35 7.04
C GLU A 11 46.91 -10.31 7.04
N VAL A 12 46.92 -11.32 7.91
CA VAL A 12 45.78 -12.25 8.08
C VAL A 12 44.61 -11.56 8.78
N GLY A 13 44.89 -10.65 9.72
CA GLY A 13 43.87 -9.83 10.39
C GLY A 13 43.17 -8.87 9.44
N ASP A 14 43.90 -8.24 8.52
CA ASP A 14 43.33 -7.38 7.48
C ASP A 14 42.54 -8.19 6.44
N ALA A 15 43.04 -9.36 6.03
CA ALA A 15 42.31 -10.25 5.12
C ALA A 15 41.01 -10.82 5.74
N GLN A 16 41.02 -11.22 7.02
CA GLN A 16 39.81 -11.63 7.73
C GLN A 16 38.84 -10.47 7.93
N ALA A 17 39.34 -9.26 8.21
CA ALA A 17 38.49 -8.08 8.35
C ALA A 17 37.83 -7.69 7.01
N VAL A 18 38.55 -7.79 5.90
CA VAL A 18 38.00 -7.56 4.55
C VAL A 18 37.00 -8.65 4.17
N ALA A 19 37.31 -9.93 4.45
CA ALA A 19 36.40 -11.04 4.20
C ALA A 19 35.09 -10.91 5.01
N MET A 20 35.19 -10.52 6.28
CA MET A 20 34.02 -10.30 7.15
C MET A 20 33.18 -9.11 6.66
N ARG A 21 33.80 -8.02 6.20
CA ARG A 21 33.07 -6.89 5.58
C ARG A 21 32.41 -7.29 4.26
N MET A 22 33.07 -8.12 3.44
CA MET A 22 32.49 -8.65 2.20
C MET A 22 31.33 -9.62 2.48
N GLN A 23 31.41 -10.46 3.52
CA GLN A 23 30.31 -11.34 3.93
C GLN A 23 29.10 -10.54 4.39
N VAL A 24 29.31 -9.52 5.24
CA VAL A 24 28.23 -8.62 5.68
C VAL A 24 27.63 -7.86 4.50
N LEU A 25 28.45 -7.37 3.57
CA LEU A 25 27.96 -6.70 2.35
C LEU A 25 27.23 -7.67 1.41
N ALA A 26 27.66 -8.93 1.30
CA ALA A 26 27.00 -9.93 0.48
C ALA A 26 25.64 -10.37 1.07
N GLU A 27 25.56 -10.50 2.39
CA GLU A 27 24.31 -10.73 3.11
C GLU A 27 23.36 -9.54 2.96
N GLU A 28 23.86 -8.32 3.11
CA GLU A 28 23.04 -7.11 2.93
C GLU A 28 22.60 -6.94 1.48
N MET A 29 23.48 -7.21 0.51
CA MET A 29 23.12 -7.24 -0.91
C MET A 29 22.08 -8.33 -1.22
N SER A 30 22.18 -9.51 -0.60
CA SER A 30 21.18 -10.57 -0.76
C SER A 30 19.83 -10.18 -0.15
N ARG A 31 19.85 -9.50 1.00
CA ARG A 31 18.66 -8.96 1.66
C ARG A 31 18.00 -7.86 0.84
N LEU A 32 18.79 -6.96 0.25
CA LEU A 32 18.33 -5.92 -0.66
C LEU A 32 17.82 -6.53 -1.97
N ALA A 33 18.47 -7.58 -2.49
CA ALA A 33 18.02 -8.31 -3.66
C ALA A 33 16.69 -9.05 -3.41
N GLU A 34 16.46 -9.60 -2.22
CA GLU A 34 15.15 -10.17 -1.84
C GLU A 34 14.06 -9.09 -1.79
N ILE A 35 14.35 -7.93 -1.18
CA ILE A 35 13.42 -6.79 -1.14
C ILE A 35 13.11 -6.26 -2.56
N MET A 36 14.12 -6.23 -3.44
CA MET A 36 13.96 -5.81 -4.84
C MET A 36 13.27 -6.88 -5.71
N ALA A 37 13.55 -8.16 -5.52
CA ALA A 37 12.94 -9.26 -6.27
C ALA A 37 11.43 -9.40 -5.96
N ILE A 38 11.02 -9.08 -4.72
CA ILE A 38 9.61 -8.94 -4.31
C ILE A 38 8.95 -7.72 -4.99
N SER A 39 9.72 -6.76 -5.50
CA SER A 39 9.21 -5.59 -6.22
C SER A 39 9.02 -5.81 -7.72
N GLU A 40 9.75 -6.75 -8.35
CA GLU A 40 9.70 -6.95 -9.82
C GLU A 40 8.70 -8.01 -10.30
N THR A 41 8.22 -8.92 -9.42
CA THR A 41 7.35 -10.04 -9.82
C THR A 41 5.89 -9.94 -9.35
N ASP A 42 5.50 -8.86 -8.67
CA ASP A 42 4.30 -8.85 -7.81
C ASP A 42 3.24 -7.79 -8.23
N SER A 43 3.10 -7.56 -9.54
CA SER A 43 1.98 -6.75 -10.04
C SER A 43 0.72 -7.62 -10.09
N LEU A 44 -0.20 -7.42 -9.14
CA LEU A 44 -1.52 -8.04 -9.23
C LEU A 44 -2.21 -7.56 -10.53
N PRO A 45 -3.09 -8.38 -11.14
CA PRO A 45 -3.92 -7.91 -12.23
C PRO A 45 -4.72 -6.67 -11.80
N SER A 46 -4.92 -5.72 -12.71
CA SER A 46 -5.65 -4.47 -12.41
C SER A 46 -7.03 -4.73 -11.77
N GLN A 47 -7.66 -5.85 -12.13
CA GLN A 47 -8.94 -6.31 -11.61
C GLN A 47 -8.88 -6.66 -10.11
N SER A 48 -7.78 -7.25 -9.65
CA SER A 48 -7.56 -7.56 -8.23
C SER A 48 -7.39 -6.28 -7.39
N TYR A 49 -6.70 -5.26 -7.90
CA TYR A 49 -6.62 -3.97 -7.21
C TYR A 49 -7.97 -3.28 -7.09
N VAL A 50 -8.82 -3.36 -8.12
CA VAL A 50 -10.17 -2.80 -8.09
C VAL A 50 -11.03 -3.50 -7.03
N GLU A 51 -10.94 -4.82 -6.92
CA GLU A 51 -11.67 -5.59 -5.90
C GLU A 51 -11.25 -5.20 -4.48
N ILE A 52 -9.95 -5.07 -4.23
CA ILE A 52 -9.43 -4.61 -2.93
C ILE A 52 -9.92 -3.19 -2.64
N ALA A 53 -9.77 -2.26 -3.60
CA ALA A 53 -10.20 -0.88 -3.45
C ALA A 53 -11.71 -0.80 -3.14
N ARG A 54 -12.53 -1.57 -3.86
CA ARG A 54 -13.98 -1.63 -3.66
C ARG A 54 -14.32 -2.19 -2.28
N ARG A 55 -13.67 -3.28 -1.85
CA ARG A 55 -13.89 -3.86 -0.51
C ARG A 55 -13.58 -2.86 0.61
N ILE A 56 -12.46 -2.14 0.50
CA ILE A 56 -12.07 -1.10 1.47
C ILE A 56 -13.10 0.01 1.47
N TYR A 57 -13.48 0.53 0.30
CA TYR A 57 -14.45 1.61 0.17
C TYR A 57 -15.82 1.23 0.75
N GLU A 58 -16.36 0.07 0.37
CA GLU A 58 -17.67 -0.40 0.86
C GLU A 58 -17.68 -0.62 2.37
N PHE A 59 -16.62 -1.19 2.95
CA PHE A 59 -16.55 -1.34 4.41
C PHE A 59 -16.61 0.01 5.14
N ARG A 60 -15.97 1.05 4.59
CA ARG A 60 -16.03 2.41 5.13
C ARG A 60 -17.43 3.01 5.00
N ARG A 61 -18.10 2.80 3.87
CA ARG A 61 -19.51 3.19 3.67
C ARG A 61 -20.45 2.51 4.66
N VAL A 62 -20.22 1.23 4.95
CA VAL A 62 -20.98 0.48 5.95
C VAL A 62 -20.76 1.07 7.34
N ARG A 63 -19.51 1.36 7.74
CA ARG A 63 -19.21 1.98 9.05
C ARG A 63 -19.96 3.30 9.24
N GLU A 64 -19.94 4.15 8.24
CA GLU A 64 -20.63 5.44 8.27
C GLU A 64 -22.16 5.31 8.39
N LYS A 65 -22.75 4.26 7.81
CA LYS A 65 -24.20 3.98 7.96
C LYS A 65 -24.58 3.68 9.41
N TYR A 66 -23.71 3.02 10.16
CA TYR A 66 -23.96 2.66 11.56
C TYR A 66 -23.52 3.75 12.55
N ILE A 67 -22.43 4.46 12.24
CA ILE A 67 -21.84 5.49 13.11
C ILE A 67 -21.50 6.71 12.24
N PRO A 68 -22.48 7.57 11.93
CA PRO A 68 -22.30 8.67 11.01
C PRO A 68 -21.46 9.80 11.63
N HIS A 69 -20.74 10.54 10.78
CA HIS A 69 -20.02 11.78 11.12
C HIS A 69 -18.84 11.63 12.10
N ILE A 70 -18.50 10.41 12.50
CA ILE A 70 -17.36 10.14 13.39
C ILE A 70 -16.10 9.74 12.61
N PHE A 71 -16.25 9.03 11.49
CA PHE A 71 -15.13 8.50 10.72
C PHE A 71 -14.99 9.24 9.38
N GLY A 72 -14.29 10.38 9.41
CA GLY A 72 -14.05 11.17 8.20
C GLY A 72 -12.64 11.03 7.65
N GLU A 73 -12.45 10.29 6.56
CA GLU A 73 -11.24 10.42 5.72
C GLU A 73 -11.63 10.65 4.24
N PRO A 74 -12.31 11.77 3.95
CA PRO A 74 -12.89 12.05 2.63
C PRO A 74 -11.86 12.04 1.50
N ALA A 75 -10.61 12.45 1.77
CA ALA A 75 -9.54 12.39 0.78
C ALA A 75 -9.27 10.95 0.30
N TRP A 76 -9.27 10.00 1.24
CA TRP A 76 -9.05 8.59 0.93
C TRP A 76 -10.22 8.00 0.15
N ASP A 77 -11.45 8.33 0.54
CA ASP A 77 -12.66 7.87 -0.15
C ASP A 77 -12.68 8.39 -1.61
N ILE A 78 -12.27 9.64 -1.83
CA ILE A 78 -12.09 10.20 -3.19
C ILE A 78 -11.03 9.42 -3.98
N LEU A 79 -9.87 9.14 -3.39
CA LEU A 79 -8.77 8.44 -4.06
C LEU A 79 -9.16 7.00 -4.44
N LEU A 80 -9.84 6.27 -3.55
CA LEU A 80 -10.37 4.93 -3.82
C LEU A 80 -11.35 4.94 -4.99
N GLU A 81 -12.31 5.86 -4.97
CA GLU A 81 -13.31 5.95 -6.02
C GLU A 81 -12.67 6.33 -7.37
N LEU A 82 -11.79 7.34 -7.39
CA LEU A 82 -11.09 7.72 -8.63
C LEU A 82 -10.16 6.61 -9.14
N PHE A 83 -9.59 5.79 -8.26
CA PHE A 83 -8.81 4.61 -8.64
C PHE A 83 -9.67 3.59 -9.39
N ILE A 84 -10.82 3.22 -8.81
CA ILE A 84 -11.77 2.30 -9.43
C ILE A 84 -12.20 2.82 -10.80
N ARG A 85 -12.56 4.10 -10.89
CA ARG A 85 -13.00 4.73 -12.15
C ARG A 85 -11.90 4.79 -13.20
N ARG A 86 -10.66 5.04 -12.78
CA ARG A 86 -9.51 5.05 -13.71
C ARG A 86 -9.24 3.65 -14.27
N CYS A 87 -9.36 2.60 -13.48
CA CYS A 87 -9.29 1.22 -13.97
C CYS A 87 -10.44 0.86 -14.93
N GLU A 88 -11.60 1.51 -14.78
CA GLU A 88 -12.72 1.43 -15.74
C GLU A 88 -12.53 2.33 -16.98
N ASN A 89 -11.40 3.03 -17.13
CA ASN A 89 -11.14 4.05 -18.16
C ASN A 89 -12.16 5.21 -18.15
N ARG A 90 -12.69 5.55 -16.97
CA ARG A 90 -13.68 6.60 -16.78
C ARG A 90 -13.12 7.79 -16.02
N ARG A 91 -13.52 8.98 -16.45
CA ARG A 91 -13.40 10.24 -15.70
C ARG A 91 -14.75 10.54 -15.05
N VAL A 92 -14.75 11.20 -13.90
CA VAL A 92 -15.99 11.52 -13.18
C VAL A 92 -16.15 13.02 -12.98
N SER A 93 -17.38 13.49 -12.80
CA SER A 93 -17.63 14.90 -12.53
C SER A 93 -17.28 15.27 -11.09
N VAL A 94 -17.01 16.55 -10.82
CA VAL A 94 -16.87 17.06 -9.45
C VAL A 94 -18.08 16.70 -8.59
N LYS A 95 -19.30 16.74 -9.15
CA LYS A 95 -20.53 16.38 -8.44
C LYS A 95 -20.52 14.93 -7.97
N PHE A 96 -19.98 14.03 -8.79
CA PHE A 96 -19.82 12.63 -8.41
C PHE A 96 -18.82 12.46 -7.27
N VAL A 97 -17.67 13.15 -7.34
CA VAL A 97 -16.66 13.14 -6.27
C VAL A 97 -17.23 13.66 -4.95
N GLN A 98 -18.10 14.68 -4.99
CA GLN A 98 -18.79 15.17 -3.79
C GLN A 98 -19.63 14.08 -3.11
N ILE A 99 -20.35 13.28 -3.90
CA ILE A 99 -21.14 12.15 -3.40
C ILE A 99 -20.20 11.08 -2.80
N ALA A 100 -19.13 10.73 -3.51
CA ALA A 100 -18.16 9.72 -3.06
C ALA A 100 -17.45 10.12 -1.75
N SER A 101 -17.15 11.41 -1.58
CA SER A 101 -16.44 11.92 -0.40
C SER A 101 -17.25 11.90 0.90
N ASN A 102 -18.57 11.68 0.83
CA ASN A 102 -19.48 11.64 1.98
C ASN A 102 -19.39 12.85 2.93
N VAL A 103 -19.07 14.03 2.41
CA VAL A 103 -18.99 15.27 3.17
C VAL A 103 -19.79 16.37 2.47
N PRO A 104 -20.16 17.47 3.16
CA PRO A 104 -20.78 18.61 2.52
C PRO A 104 -20.00 19.11 1.31
N ALA A 105 -20.72 19.66 0.33
CA ALA A 105 -20.16 20.06 -0.97
C ALA A 105 -18.94 20.98 -0.84
N THR A 106 -18.98 21.97 0.06
CA THR A 106 -17.89 22.91 0.32
C THR A 106 -16.65 22.22 0.90
N THR A 107 -16.85 21.28 1.83
CA THR A 107 -15.77 20.45 2.40
C THR A 107 -15.14 19.57 1.33
N SER A 108 -15.94 18.93 0.47
CA SER A 108 -15.42 18.11 -0.64
C SER A 108 -14.58 18.94 -1.62
N LEU A 109 -15.01 20.16 -1.95
CA LEU A 109 -14.23 21.04 -2.82
C LEU A 109 -12.86 21.41 -2.23
N ARG A 110 -12.76 21.57 -0.91
CA ARG A 110 -11.47 21.78 -0.23
C ARG A 110 -10.55 20.57 -0.37
N TRP A 111 -11.08 19.35 -0.24
CA TRP A 111 -10.30 18.13 -0.42
C TRP A 111 -9.89 17.90 -1.86
N ILE A 112 -10.76 18.19 -2.84
CA ILE A 112 -10.40 18.17 -4.26
C ILE A 112 -9.24 19.15 -4.51
N LYS A 113 -9.30 20.37 -3.97
CA LYS A 113 -8.22 21.35 -4.10
C LYS A 113 -6.92 20.82 -3.47
N ALA A 114 -6.97 20.28 -2.25
CA ALA A 114 -5.81 19.73 -1.57
C ALA A 114 -5.17 18.56 -2.35
N LEU A 115 -5.97 17.62 -2.84
CA LEU A 115 -5.48 16.49 -3.64
C LEU A 115 -4.89 16.94 -4.99
N GLU A 116 -5.42 17.99 -5.60
CA GLU A 116 -4.89 18.57 -6.84
C GLU A 116 -3.57 19.29 -6.57
N ASP A 117 -3.47 20.06 -5.49
CA ASP A 117 -2.25 20.77 -5.08
C ASP A 117 -1.13 19.79 -4.74
N GLU A 118 -1.48 18.65 -4.14
CA GLU A 118 -0.56 17.53 -3.94
C GLU A 118 -0.25 16.75 -5.22
N GLY A 119 -0.83 17.09 -6.38
CA GLY A 119 -0.58 16.42 -7.65
C GLY A 119 -1.07 14.96 -7.70
N LEU A 120 -2.04 14.59 -6.86
CA LEU A 120 -2.64 13.24 -6.83
C LEU A 120 -3.82 13.09 -7.78
N ILE A 121 -4.47 14.20 -8.11
CA ILE A 121 -5.59 14.25 -9.07
C ILE A 121 -5.36 15.36 -10.09
N GLU A 122 -6.05 15.25 -11.22
CA GLU A 122 -6.10 16.26 -12.27
C GLU A 122 -7.55 16.64 -12.55
N LYS A 123 -7.78 17.93 -12.81
CA LYS A 123 -9.09 18.45 -13.22
C LYS A 123 -9.07 18.94 -14.66
N ASP A 124 -10.13 18.63 -15.39
CA ASP A 124 -10.31 19.04 -16.78
C ASP A 124 -11.74 19.59 -16.99
N ARG A 125 -12.00 20.19 -18.15
CA ARG A 125 -13.34 20.56 -18.61
C ARG A 125 -13.89 19.44 -19.50
N ALA A 126 -15.18 19.13 -19.38
CA ALA A 126 -15.78 18.17 -20.30
C ALA A 126 -15.84 18.75 -21.72
N ALA A 127 -15.55 17.92 -22.72
CA ALA A 127 -15.54 18.34 -24.13
C ALA A 127 -16.92 18.81 -24.62
N PHE A 128 -17.99 18.23 -24.10
CA PHE A 128 -19.38 18.51 -24.51
C PHE A 128 -20.06 19.61 -23.68
N ASP A 129 -19.56 19.93 -22.48
CA ASP A 129 -20.08 21.02 -21.65
C ASP A 129 -18.96 21.59 -20.76
N SER A 130 -18.49 22.80 -21.09
CA SER A 130 -17.40 23.47 -20.38
C SER A 130 -17.72 23.85 -18.93
N ARG A 131 -19.00 23.85 -18.55
CA ARG A 131 -19.45 24.05 -17.16
C ARG A 131 -19.22 22.80 -16.31
N VAL A 132 -19.12 21.63 -16.94
CA VAL A 132 -18.84 20.37 -16.25
C VAL A 132 -17.34 20.23 -16.05
N ARG A 133 -16.95 20.17 -14.78
CA ARG A 133 -15.58 19.87 -14.36
C ARG A 133 -15.43 18.38 -14.14
N LEU A 134 -14.49 17.78 -14.85
CA LEU A 134 -14.10 16.38 -14.70
C LEU A 134 -12.88 16.26 -13.80
N VAL A 135 -12.79 15.15 -13.07
CA VAL A 135 -11.73 14.80 -12.16
C VAL A 135 -11.28 13.37 -12.45
N LYS A 136 -9.97 13.14 -12.40
CA LYS A 136 -9.34 11.81 -12.50
C LYS A 136 -8.11 11.76 -11.60
N LEU A 137 -7.65 10.55 -11.27
CA LEU A 137 -6.30 10.40 -10.70
C LEU A 137 -5.25 10.87 -11.70
N SER A 138 -4.20 11.53 -11.20
CA SER A 138 -2.96 11.70 -11.94
C SER A 138 -2.20 10.36 -12.05
N ASP A 139 -1.17 10.31 -12.87
CA ASP A 139 -0.32 9.11 -12.99
C ASP A 139 0.42 8.81 -11.68
N ARG A 140 0.82 9.87 -10.95
CA ARG A 140 1.40 9.76 -9.61
C ARG A 140 0.40 9.21 -8.60
N GLY A 141 -0.82 9.78 -8.56
CA GLY A 141 -1.88 9.30 -7.68
C GLY A 141 -2.23 7.84 -7.94
N PHE A 142 -2.31 7.44 -9.20
CA PHE A 142 -2.55 6.06 -9.59
C PHE A 142 -1.45 5.10 -9.11
N SER A 143 -0.19 5.48 -9.29
CA SER A 143 0.96 4.66 -8.88
C SER A 143 1.05 4.49 -7.36
N LEU A 144 0.76 5.55 -6.61
CA LEU A 144 0.69 5.50 -5.15
C LEU A 144 -0.47 4.61 -4.68
N MET A 145 -1.66 4.75 -5.27
CA MET A 145 -2.80 3.90 -4.93
C MET A 145 -2.52 2.42 -5.20
N LYS A 146 -1.90 2.08 -6.34
CA LYS A 146 -1.45 0.70 -6.60
C LYS A 146 -0.52 0.21 -5.49
N SER A 147 0.47 1.03 -5.11
CA SER A 147 1.45 0.65 -4.07
C SER A 147 0.78 0.40 -2.71
N ILE A 148 -0.16 1.26 -2.32
CA ILE A 148 -0.93 1.11 -1.07
C ILE A 148 -1.79 -0.17 -1.11
N LEU A 149 -2.49 -0.42 -2.21
CA LEU A 149 -3.35 -1.59 -2.35
C LEU A 149 -2.55 -2.90 -2.43
N SER A 150 -1.37 -2.90 -3.07
CA SER A 150 -0.43 -4.02 -3.05
C SER A 150 0.03 -4.33 -1.62
N ALA A 151 0.39 -3.31 -0.84
CA ALA A 151 0.80 -3.50 0.56
C ALA A 151 -0.34 -4.12 1.39
N ASN A 152 -1.59 -3.68 1.19
CA ASN A 152 -2.75 -4.27 1.83
C ASN A 152 -2.93 -5.75 1.46
N ALA A 153 -2.77 -6.11 0.18
CA ALA A 153 -2.88 -7.50 -0.29
C ALA A 153 -1.84 -8.41 0.38
N ARG A 154 -0.59 -7.98 0.46
CA ARG A 154 0.50 -8.73 1.11
C ARG A 154 0.21 -9.02 2.58
N ALA A 155 -0.31 -8.03 3.30
CA ALA A 155 -0.67 -8.17 4.71
C ALA A 155 -1.82 -9.16 4.95
N GLU A 156 -2.75 -9.31 3.99
CA GLU A 156 -3.82 -10.31 4.07
C GLU A 156 -3.28 -11.74 3.79
N VAL A 157 -2.42 -11.90 2.77
CA VAL A 157 -1.81 -13.20 2.46
C VAL A 157 -0.96 -13.69 3.64
N HIS A 158 -0.15 -12.82 4.25
CA HIS A 158 0.67 -13.18 5.39
C HIS A 158 -0.17 -13.64 6.60
N ARG A 159 -1.32 -12.99 6.84
CA ARG A 159 -2.26 -13.41 7.90
C ARG A 159 -2.95 -14.73 7.59
N ALA A 160 -3.34 -14.97 6.34
CA ALA A 160 -3.93 -16.24 5.92
C ALA A 160 -2.94 -17.41 6.09
N SER A 161 -1.64 -17.20 5.82
CA SER A 161 -0.61 -18.21 6.02
C SER A 161 -0.29 -18.50 7.49
N GLN A 162 -0.43 -17.52 8.39
CA GLN A 162 -0.21 -17.73 9.83
C GLN A 162 -1.45 -18.24 10.59
N GLY A 163 -2.66 -18.00 10.07
CA GLY A 163 -3.92 -18.43 10.69
C GLY A 163 -4.23 -19.93 10.58
N GLY A 164 -3.43 -20.71 9.83
CA GLY A 164 -3.63 -22.15 9.63
C GLY A 164 -3.10 -23.07 10.75
N SER A 165 -2.42 -22.54 11.78
CA SER A 165 -1.81 -23.34 12.86
C SER A 165 -2.50 -23.23 14.22
N GLN A 166 -3.70 -22.65 14.30
CA GLN A 166 -4.52 -22.69 15.52
C GLN A 166 -5.89 -23.31 15.24
N SER A 167 -5.92 -24.62 15.01
CA SER A 167 -7.14 -25.43 15.14
C SER A 167 -6.94 -26.46 16.25
N ASN A 168 -7.46 -26.13 17.44
CA ASN A 168 -7.85 -26.98 18.56
C ASN A 168 -7.19 -28.37 18.70
N THR A 169 -6.15 -28.43 19.52
CA THR A 169 -5.97 -29.54 20.47
C THR A 169 -6.59 -29.10 21.80
N GLU A 170 -7.16 -30.06 22.54
CA GLU A 170 -7.74 -29.95 23.90
C GLU A 170 -9.19 -29.47 24.02
N ALA A 171 -10.10 -30.44 23.91
CA ALA A 171 -11.27 -30.52 24.79
C ALA A 171 -11.56 -32.00 25.11
N GLU A 172 -10.74 -32.59 25.98
CA GLU A 172 -11.20 -33.63 26.90
C GLU A 172 -10.63 -33.29 28.28
N PRO A 173 -11.49 -33.26 29.31
CA PRO A 173 -11.17 -34.07 30.45
C PRO A 173 -12.33 -35.01 30.77
N ASP A 174 -11.97 -36.28 30.76
CA ASP A 174 -12.55 -37.35 31.56
C ASP A 174 -12.81 -36.87 33.00
N ALA A 175 -14.06 -36.98 33.44
CA ALA A 175 -14.43 -37.03 34.85
C ALA A 175 -15.77 -37.74 34.97
N GLY A 176 -15.72 -39.06 35.03
CA GLY A 176 -16.75 -39.82 35.73
C GLY A 176 -16.84 -39.39 37.20
N PHE A 177 -18.06 -39.15 37.67
CA PHE A 177 -18.69 -39.74 38.87
C PHE A 177 -20.16 -39.30 38.91
#